data_AF-A0A3B0XT15-F1
#
_entry.id   AF-A0A3B0XT15-F1
#
_cell.length_a   1.000
_cell.length_b   1.000
_cell.length_c   1.000
_cell.angle_alpha   90.00
_cell.angle_beta   90.00
_cell.angle_gamma   90.00
#
_symmetry.space_group_name_H-M   'P 1'
#
loop_
_entity.id
_entity.type
_entity.pdbx_description
1 polymer ?
#
loop_
_entity_poly.entity_id
_entity_poly.type
_entity_poly.pdbx_seq_one_letter_code
_entity_poly.pdbx_strand_id
1 'polypeptide(L)'
;MYEEQMSDELKELSKLKVLDIDVVQANGGFLYQGQPAMVMERLEGSNRDLAMEDPDNAGYLSNPKNDKLIKIIKDNKERSLESLENIRSSLIINKKEVSDIQFLITSDGRFVVNDPLKVRDERFGSNMIKAVDGNTVNHTVAEIGELMNYIRGL
;
A
#
# COMPACT_ATOMS: atom_id res chain seq x y z
N MET A 1 -15.35 -17.08 11.72
CA MET A 1 -14.34 -16.09 12.14
C MET A 1 -13.28 -15.88 11.06
N TYR A 2 -12.58 -16.92 10.57
CA TYR A 2 -11.56 -16.72 9.52
C TYR A 2 -12.11 -16.52 8.09
N GLU A 3 -13.23 -17.14 7.73
CA GLU A 3 -13.93 -16.85 6.45
C GLU A 3 -14.44 -15.41 6.38
N GLU A 4 -14.77 -14.83 7.54
CA GLU A 4 -15.28 -13.46 7.69
C GLU A 4 -14.17 -12.44 7.44
N GLN A 5 -12.96 -12.68 7.97
CA GLN A 5 -11.79 -11.84 7.71
C GLN A 5 -11.38 -11.83 6.24
N MET A 6 -11.38 -12.99 5.57
CA MET A 6 -11.09 -13.07 4.14
C MET A 6 -12.17 -12.38 3.29
N SER A 7 -13.43 -12.48 3.70
CA SER A 7 -14.54 -11.76 3.07
C SER A 7 -14.42 -10.25 3.24
N ASP A 8 -13.94 -9.77 4.39
CA ASP A 8 -13.74 -8.36 4.67
C ASP A 8 -12.56 -7.78 3.87
N GLU A 9 -11.43 -8.49 3.80
CA GLU A 9 -10.27 -8.09 2.99
C GLU A 9 -10.64 -7.95 1.50
N LEU A 10 -11.29 -8.98 0.93
CA LEU A 10 -11.73 -8.95 -0.47
C LEU A 10 -12.70 -7.80 -0.75
N LYS A 11 -13.54 -7.45 0.23
CA LYS A 11 -14.46 -6.32 0.13
C LYS A 11 -13.73 -4.98 0.14
N GLU A 12 -12.72 -4.80 0.98
CA GLU A 12 -11.90 -3.58 0.99
C GLU A 12 -11.05 -3.45 -0.29
N LEU A 13 -10.41 -4.54 -0.75
CA LEU A 13 -9.70 -4.58 -2.05
C LEU A 13 -10.64 -4.22 -3.21
N SER A 14 -11.87 -4.72 -3.20
CA SER A 14 -12.88 -4.40 -4.22
C SER A 14 -13.25 -2.92 -4.23
N LYS A 15 -13.29 -2.25 -3.07
CA LYS A 15 -13.53 -0.80 -3.01
C LYS A 15 -12.39 -0.03 -3.68
N LEU A 16 -11.14 -0.40 -3.43
CA LEU A 16 -9.99 0.24 -4.07
C LEU A 16 -10.01 0.05 -5.59
N LYS A 17 -10.37 -1.15 -6.06
CA LYS A 17 -10.48 -1.44 -7.49
C LYS A 17 -11.50 -0.54 -8.21
N VAL A 18 -12.61 -0.18 -7.56
CA VAL A 18 -13.60 0.77 -8.11
C VAL A 18 -13.03 2.19 -8.25
N LEU A 19 -11.97 2.52 -7.50
CA LEU A 19 -11.27 3.80 -7.55
C LEU A 19 -10.11 3.82 -8.55
N ASP A 20 -10.01 2.80 -9.40
CA ASP A 20 -8.88 2.61 -10.33
C ASP A 20 -7.54 2.52 -9.60
N ILE A 21 -7.54 1.93 -8.40
CA ILE A 21 -6.33 1.61 -7.63
C ILE A 21 -5.96 0.16 -7.91
N ASP A 22 -4.72 -0.03 -8.33
CA ASP A 22 -4.13 -1.35 -8.54
C ASP A 22 -4.04 -2.11 -7.21
N VAL A 23 -4.74 -3.24 -7.14
CA VAL A 23 -4.77 -4.14 -6.00
C VAL A 23 -4.21 -5.51 -6.37
N VAL A 24 -3.72 -6.24 -5.37
CA VAL A 24 -3.37 -7.66 -5.54
C VAL A 24 -4.55 -8.43 -6.12
N GLN A 25 -4.28 -9.26 -7.14
CA GLN A 25 -5.31 -10.10 -7.73
C GLN A 25 -5.47 -11.39 -6.93
N ALA A 26 -6.61 -11.52 -6.27
CA ALA A 26 -7.08 -12.75 -5.66
C ALA A 26 -7.77 -13.63 -6.70
N ASN A 27 -7.23 -14.81 -6.96
CA ASN A 27 -7.78 -15.79 -7.91
C ASN A 27 -8.81 -16.73 -7.26
N GLY A 28 -8.97 -16.67 -5.94
CA GLY A 28 -9.98 -17.43 -5.21
C GLY A 28 -9.51 -17.85 -3.81
N GLY A 29 -10.47 -18.22 -2.96
CA GLY A 29 -10.22 -18.80 -1.64
C GLY A 29 -10.30 -20.33 -1.67
N PHE A 30 -9.57 -20.99 -0.78
CA PHE A 30 -9.62 -22.44 -0.57
C PHE A 30 -9.27 -22.79 0.88
N LEU A 31 -9.59 -24.01 1.30
CA LEU A 31 -9.12 -24.53 2.59
C LEU A 31 -7.80 -25.28 2.39
N TYR A 32 -6.75 -24.83 3.07
CA TYR A 32 -5.48 -25.52 3.16
C TYR A 32 -5.28 -26.03 4.59
N GLN A 33 -5.23 -27.35 4.76
CA GLN A 33 -5.06 -27.98 6.09
C GLN A 33 -6.09 -27.50 7.14
N GLY A 34 -7.33 -27.23 6.70
CA GLY A 34 -8.40 -26.74 7.57
C GLY A 34 -8.35 -25.24 7.88
N GLN A 35 -7.38 -24.50 7.33
CA GLN A 35 -7.29 -23.05 7.42
C GLN A 35 -7.72 -22.41 6.09
N PRO A 36 -8.50 -21.33 6.11
CA PRO A 36 -8.79 -20.60 4.90
C PRO A 36 -7.52 -19.91 4.38
N ALA A 37 -7.29 -20.09 3.08
CA ALA A 37 -6.17 -19.54 2.35
C ALA A 37 -6.68 -18.91 1.04
N MET A 38 -5.90 -17.97 0.50
CA MET A 38 -6.22 -17.29 -0.76
C MET A 38 -5.11 -17.55 -1.77
N VAL A 39 -5.49 -17.80 -3.02
CA VAL A 39 -4.54 -17.82 -4.13
C VAL A 39 -4.42 -16.41 -4.66
N MET A 40 -3.22 -15.86 -4.61
CA MET A 40 -2.89 -14.55 -5.16
C MET A 40 -1.87 -14.66 -6.29
N GLU A 41 -1.77 -13.62 -7.10
CA GLU A 41 -0.67 -13.47 -8.04
C GLU A 41 0.68 -13.57 -7.31
N ARG A 42 1.66 -14.23 -7.94
CA ARG A 42 3.01 -14.33 -7.37
C ARG A 42 3.71 -12.98 -7.50
N LEU A 43 4.10 -12.42 -6.36
CA LEU A 43 4.77 -11.12 -6.26
C LEU A 43 6.21 -11.32 -5.75
N GLU A 44 7.08 -10.35 -6.01
CA GLU A 44 8.53 -10.45 -5.74
C GLU A 44 8.91 -10.10 -4.31
N GLY A 45 8.07 -9.32 -3.63
CA GLY A 45 8.25 -8.90 -2.25
C GLY A 45 7.24 -7.81 -1.85
N SER A 46 7.42 -7.28 -0.65
CA SER A 46 6.60 -6.21 -0.08
C SER A 46 7.41 -4.91 0.09
N ASN A 47 6.72 -3.77 0.26
CA ASN A 47 7.39 -2.52 0.65
C ASN A 47 8.13 -2.65 2.00
N ARG A 48 7.70 -3.54 2.90
CA ARG A 48 8.40 -3.84 4.16
C ARG A 48 9.74 -4.56 3.97
N ASP A 49 9.92 -5.25 2.85
CA ASP A 49 11.20 -5.86 2.47
C ASP A 49 12.17 -4.83 1.85
N LEU A 50 11.64 -3.71 1.33
CA LEU A 50 12.40 -2.60 0.76
C LEU A 50 12.87 -1.59 1.81
N ALA A 51 12.08 -1.32 2.84
CA ALA A 51 12.41 -0.34 3.87
C ALA A 51 11.73 -0.73 5.18
N MET A 52 12.43 -0.55 6.30
CA MET A 52 11.78 -0.65 7.61
C MET A 52 11.02 0.65 7.85
N GLU A 53 9.74 0.56 8.20
CA GLU A 53 9.04 1.69 8.82
C GLU A 53 9.81 2.07 10.10
N ASP A 54 10.19 3.33 10.27
CA ASP A 54 10.69 3.86 11.54
C ASP A 54 9.49 3.88 12.51
N PRO A 55 9.50 3.10 13.60
CA PRO A 55 8.39 3.13 14.55
C PRO A 55 8.31 4.45 15.33
N ASP A 56 9.41 5.22 15.37
CA ASP A 56 9.54 6.45 16.16
C ASP A 56 9.40 7.73 15.32
N ASN A 57 9.48 7.64 13.98
CA ASN A 57 9.19 8.72 13.04
C ASN A 57 8.29 8.17 11.92
N ALA A 58 7.21 8.84 11.53
CA ALA A 58 6.48 8.46 10.31
C ALA A 58 7.41 8.64 9.09
N GLY A 59 8.18 7.61 8.76
CA GLY A 59 9.30 7.68 7.82
C GLY A 59 9.85 6.29 7.52
N TYR A 60 10.31 6.06 6.30
CA TYR A 60 10.96 4.81 5.90
C TYR A 60 12.48 4.88 6.16
N LEU A 61 12.99 3.95 6.97
CA LEU A 61 14.43 3.76 7.18
C LEU A 61 15.07 3.09 5.97
N SER A 62 16.19 3.65 5.55
CA SER A 62 17.06 3.12 4.49
C SER A 62 17.83 1.90 4.99
N ASN A 63 17.17 0.75 5.14
CA ASN A 63 17.88 -0.51 5.36
C ASN A 63 17.18 -1.69 4.65
N PRO A 64 17.17 -1.70 3.31
CA PRO A 64 16.60 -2.80 2.55
C PRO A 64 17.35 -4.09 2.89
N LYS A 65 16.63 -5.13 3.30
CA LYS A 65 17.22 -6.45 3.55
C LYS A 65 17.20 -7.36 2.30
N ASN A 66 16.68 -6.86 1.17
CA ASN A 66 16.43 -7.66 -0.02
C ASN A 66 17.05 -7.04 -1.29
N ASP A 67 18.31 -7.39 -1.57
CA ASP A 67 19.07 -6.93 -2.74
C ASP A 67 18.36 -7.19 -4.08
N LYS A 68 17.65 -8.32 -4.18
CA LYS A 68 16.89 -8.66 -5.39
C LYS A 68 15.78 -7.65 -5.64
N LEU A 69 15.06 -7.26 -4.58
CA LEU A 69 13.96 -6.31 -4.67
C LEU A 69 14.47 -4.90 -4.96
N ILE A 70 15.58 -4.48 -4.33
CA ILE A 70 16.25 -3.22 -4.68
C ILE A 70 16.59 -3.20 -6.17
N LYS A 71 17.17 -4.29 -6.69
CA LYS A 71 17.54 -4.37 -8.10
C LYS A 71 16.32 -4.23 -9.02
N ILE A 72 15.22 -4.93 -8.71
CA ILE A 72 13.97 -4.80 -9.47
C ILE A 72 13.50 -3.35 -9.51
N ILE A 73 13.50 -2.65 -8.37
CA ILE A 73 13.10 -1.24 -8.29
C ILE A 73 14.06 -0.32 -9.04
N LYS A 74 15.38 -0.51 -8.92
CA LYS A 74 16.37 0.29 -9.64
C LYS A 74 16.25 0.13 -11.16
N ASP A 75 16.08 -1.11 -11.62
CA ASP A 75 15.94 -1.44 -13.04
C ASP A 75 14.59 -0.92 -13.61
N ASN A 76 13.57 -0.73 -12.76
CA ASN A 76 12.21 -0.29 -13.13
C ASN A 76 11.75 0.97 -12.38
N LYS A 77 12.66 1.92 -12.13
CA LYS A 77 12.43 3.06 -11.24
C LYS A 77 11.28 3.96 -11.67
N GLU A 78 11.19 4.27 -12.96
CA GLU A 78 10.10 5.10 -13.50
C GLU A 78 8.75 4.43 -13.33
N ARG A 79 8.66 3.13 -13.64
CA ARG A 79 7.45 2.32 -13.48
C ARG A 79 6.99 2.24 -12.02
N SER A 80 7.96 2.08 -11.12
CA SER A 80 7.73 2.07 -9.67
C SER A 80 7.09 3.38 -9.21
N LEU A 81 7.69 4.52 -9.58
CA LEU A 81 7.20 5.85 -9.21
C LEU A 81 5.86 6.18 -9.85
N GLU A 82 5.66 5.81 -11.13
CA GLU A 82 4.39 5.98 -11.84
C GLU A 82 3.26 5.24 -11.12
N SER A 83 3.49 3.98 -10.74
CA SER A 83 2.47 3.18 -10.06
C SER A 83 2.07 3.75 -8.71
N LEU A 84 3.03 4.21 -7.91
CA LEU A 84 2.77 4.85 -6.62
C LEU A 84 2.05 6.20 -6.79
N GLU A 85 2.43 7.00 -7.79
CA GLU A 85 1.77 8.29 -8.05
C GLU A 85 0.32 8.09 -8.55
N ASN A 86 0.06 7.06 -9.34
CA ASN A 86 -1.31 6.71 -9.75
C ASN A 86 -2.17 6.35 -8.54
N ILE A 87 -1.68 5.47 -7.65
CA ILE A 87 -2.39 5.10 -6.42
C ILE A 87 -2.63 6.34 -5.54
N ARG A 88 -1.60 7.15 -5.34
CA ARG A 88 -1.66 8.39 -4.55
C ARG A 88 -2.69 9.37 -5.13
N SER A 89 -2.67 9.58 -6.44
CA SER A 89 -3.59 10.47 -7.15
C SER A 89 -5.03 9.99 -7.02
N SER A 90 -5.28 8.69 -7.20
CA SER A 90 -6.61 8.10 -7.02
C SER A 90 -7.15 8.28 -5.60
N LEU A 91 -6.30 8.14 -4.56
CA LEU A 91 -6.71 8.40 -3.18
C LEU A 91 -7.07 9.88 -2.94
N ILE A 92 -6.28 10.82 -3.48
CA ILE A 92 -6.54 12.27 -3.38
C ILE A 92 -7.83 12.66 -4.10
N ILE A 93 -7.99 12.25 -5.36
CA ILE A 93 -9.15 12.58 -6.20
C ILE A 93 -10.43 12.07 -5.55
N ASN A 94 -10.40 10.85 -5.01
CA ASN A 94 -11.55 10.21 -4.39
C ASN A 94 -11.73 10.54 -2.90
N LYS A 95 -10.84 11.38 -2.32
CA LYS A 95 -10.84 11.78 -0.90
C LYS A 95 -10.92 10.57 0.02
N LYS A 96 -10.06 9.57 -0.21
CA LYS A 96 -10.03 8.32 0.56
C LYS A 96 -8.77 8.22 1.39
N GLU A 97 -8.94 7.58 2.54
CA GLU A 97 -7.86 7.17 3.43
C GLU A 97 -7.91 5.65 3.58
N VAL A 98 -6.74 5.02 3.55
CA VAL A 98 -6.57 3.57 3.75
C VAL A 98 -5.77 3.36 5.02
N SER A 99 -6.37 2.69 5.99
CA SER A 99 -5.68 2.32 7.24
C SER A 99 -4.74 1.14 7.01
N ASP A 100 -3.51 1.21 7.51
CA ASP A 100 -2.46 0.17 7.39
C ASP A 100 -2.26 -0.26 5.93
N ILE A 101 -1.94 0.71 5.06
CA ILE A 101 -1.72 0.41 3.64
C ILE A 101 -0.41 -0.37 3.48
N GLN A 102 -0.50 -1.52 2.81
CA GLN A 102 0.66 -2.33 2.48
C GLN A 102 0.75 -2.51 0.98
N PHE A 103 1.97 -2.65 0.47
CA PHE A 103 2.21 -2.85 -0.95
C PHE A 103 2.98 -4.13 -1.21
N LEU A 104 2.59 -4.79 -2.28
CA LEU A 104 3.37 -5.83 -2.92
C LEU A 104 3.95 -5.31 -4.23
N ILE A 105 5.05 -5.94 -4.65
CA ILE A 105 5.87 -5.47 -5.76
C ILE A 105 5.94 -6.57 -6.81
N THR A 106 5.60 -6.24 -8.04
CA THR A 106 5.66 -7.14 -9.19
C THR A 106 7.07 -7.24 -9.75
N SER A 107 7.31 -8.22 -10.63
CA SER A 107 8.60 -8.40 -11.31
C SER A 107 9.00 -7.26 -12.24
N ASP A 108 8.04 -6.45 -12.69
CA ASP A 108 8.26 -5.22 -13.46
C ASP A 108 8.31 -3.96 -12.59
N GLY A 109 8.39 -4.11 -11.26
CA GLY A 109 8.58 -3.01 -10.30
C GLY A 109 7.33 -2.18 -10.01
N ARG A 110 6.15 -2.62 -10.44
CA ARG A 110 4.88 -1.97 -10.11
C ARG A 110 4.47 -2.27 -8.67
N PHE A 111 3.96 -1.25 -7.97
CA PHE A 111 3.36 -1.40 -6.64
C PHE A 111 1.87 -1.69 -6.77
N VAL A 112 1.38 -2.67 -6.01
CA VAL A 112 -0.05 -2.98 -5.88
C VAL A 112 -0.44 -2.99 -4.41
N VAL A 113 -1.63 -2.49 -4.08
CA VAL A 113 -2.12 -2.50 -2.70
C VAL A 113 -2.48 -3.92 -2.29
N ASN A 114 -2.04 -4.31 -1.10
CA ASN A 114 -2.31 -5.61 -0.49
C ASN A 114 -2.90 -5.41 0.91
N ASP A 115 -3.83 -6.29 1.28
CA ASP A 115 -4.39 -6.40 2.63
C ASP A 115 -4.76 -5.06 3.31
N PRO A 116 -5.62 -4.22 2.68
CA PRO A 116 -6.05 -2.97 3.30
C PRO A 116 -6.96 -3.27 4.49
N LEU A 117 -6.60 -2.80 5.68
CA LEU A 117 -7.45 -2.99 6.87
C LEU A 117 -8.80 -2.30 6.73
N LYS A 118 -8.82 -1.08 6.18
CA LYS A 118 -10.05 -0.31 5.99
C LYS A 118 -9.89 0.84 5.00
N VAL A 119 -10.85 0.97 4.07
CA VAL A 119 -11.00 2.15 3.21
C VAL A 119 -12.12 3.04 3.75
N ARG A 120 -11.82 4.31 4.02
CA ARG A 120 -12.78 5.30 4.53
C ARG A 120 -12.73 6.61 3.77
N ASP A 121 -13.83 7.36 3.81
CA ASP A 121 -13.80 8.76 3.40
C ASP A 121 -12.85 9.54 4.31
N GLU A 122 -12.06 10.42 3.72
CA GLU A 122 -11.20 11.34 4.44
C GLU A 122 -12.06 12.15 5.42
N ARG A 123 -11.76 12.03 6.71
CA ARG A 123 -12.46 12.79 7.74
C ARG A 123 -11.95 14.23 7.70
N PHE A 124 -12.67 15.11 7.03
CA PHE A 124 -12.58 16.55 7.30
C PHE A 124 -13.19 16.81 8.68
N GLY A 125 -12.42 16.55 9.74
CA GLY A 125 -12.85 16.60 11.12
C GLY A 125 -12.07 17.63 11.93
N SER A 126 -12.75 18.69 12.33
CA SER A 126 -12.33 19.89 13.07
C SER A 126 -11.67 19.70 14.45
N ASN A 127 -11.18 18.51 14.84
CA ASN A 127 -10.74 18.22 16.22
C ASN A 127 -9.37 17.53 16.37
N MET A 128 -8.49 17.58 15.38
CA MET A 128 -7.04 17.43 15.62
C MET A 128 -6.36 18.78 15.52
N ILE A 129 -6.52 19.60 16.57
CA ILE A 129 -5.68 20.78 16.79
C ILE A 129 -4.28 20.29 17.19
N LYS A 130 -3.51 19.89 16.18
CA LYS A 130 -2.18 20.44 15.91
C LYS A 130 -2.09 20.64 14.39
N ALA A 131 -2.94 21.54 13.91
CA ALA A 131 -2.66 22.28 12.69
C ALA A 131 -1.46 23.19 12.98
N VAL A 132 -0.28 22.72 12.64
CA VAL A 132 0.78 23.61 12.17
C VAL A 132 0.66 23.51 10.64
N ASP A 133 0.14 24.56 10.01
CA ASP A 133 0.05 24.73 8.54
C ASP A 133 -1.16 24.16 7.77
N GLY A 134 -2.37 24.16 8.34
CA GLY A 134 -3.61 24.23 7.55
C GLY A 134 -3.96 23.04 6.62
N ASN A 135 -3.16 22.00 6.57
CA ASN A 135 -3.45 20.76 5.84
C ASN A 135 -3.86 19.68 6.83
N THR A 136 -5.09 19.16 6.71
CA THR A 136 -5.40 17.84 7.28
C THR A 136 -4.63 16.85 6.41
N VAL A 137 -3.49 16.36 6.89
CA VAL A 137 -2.63 15.49 6.08
C VAL A 137 -3.25 14.10 6.06
N ASN A 138 -3.70 13.65 4.89
CA ASN A 138 -4.06 12.27 4.64
C ASN A 138 -2.80 11.40 4.86
N HIS A 139 -2.80 10.62 5.95
CA HIS A 139 -1.64 9.83 6.37
C HIS A 139 -1.17 8.86 5.29
N THR A 140 -2.11 8.16 4.64
CA THR A 140 -1.84 7.23 3.54
C THR A 140 -1.11 7.93 2.38
N VAL A 141 -1.55 9.15 2.03
CA VAL A 141 -0.94 9.94 0.95
C VAL A 141 0.47 10.41 1.32
N ALA A 142 0.72 10.70 2.60
CA ALA A 142 2.04 11.05 3.10
C ALA A 142 3.00 9.86 3.08
N GLU A 143 2.57 8.69 3.58
CA GLU A 143 3.34 7.44 3.55
C GLU A 143 3.76 7.08 2.12
N ILE A 144 2.84 7.17 1.14
CA ILE A 144 3.19 6.93 -0.27
C ILE A 144 4.25 7.93 -0.75
N GLY A 145 4.11 9.21 -0.38
CA GLY A 145 5.08 10.24 -0.75
C GLY A 145 6.48 9.97 -0.21
N GLU A 146 6.59 9.45 1.01
CA GLU A 146 7.87 9.07 1.62
C GLU A 146 8.50 7.87 0.94
N LEU A 147 7.71 6.84 0.64
CA LEU A 147 8.17 5.67 -0.12
C LEU A 147 8.68 6.09 -1.51
N MET A 148 7.97 7.00 -2.19
CA MET A 148 8.42 7.55 -3.47
C MET A 148 9.74 8.32 -3.33
N ASN A 149 9.91 9.10 -2.26
CA ASN A 149 11.17 9.82 -2.01
C ASN A 149 12.33 8.86 -1.74
N TYR A 150 12.09 7.78 -0.99
CA TYR A 150 13.05 6.71 -0.81
C TYR A 150 13.47 6.09 -2.15
N ILE A 151 12.51 5.70 -2.99
CA ILE A 151 12.78 5.13 -4.32
C ILE A 151 13.57 6.11 -5.21
N ARG A 152 13.29 7.41 -5.12
CA ARG A 152 14.08 8.44 -5.84
C ARG A 152 15.55 8.47 -5.39
N GLY A 153 15.84 8.13 -4.13
CA GLY A 153 17.19 8.06 -3.58
C GLY A 153 17.96 6.76 -3.86
N LEU A 154 17.29 5.70 -4.29
CA LEU A 154 17.91 4.44 -4.74
C LEU A 154 18.63 4.59 -6.09
#